data_AF-U9UJY7-F1
#
_entry.id   AF-U9UJY7-F1
#
_cell.length_a   1.000
_cell.length_b   1.000
_cell.length_c   1.000
_cell.angle_alpha   90.00
_cell.angle_beta   90.00
_cell.angle_gamma   90.00
#
_symmetry.space_group_name_H-M   'P 1'
#
loop_
_entity.id
_entity.type
_entity.pdbx_description
1 polymer ?
#
loop_
_entity_poly.entity_id
_entity_poly.type
_entity_poly.pdbx_seq_one_letter_code
_entity_poly.pdbx_strand_id
1 'polypeptide(L)'
;MYLKLVLRNSSISELEELLIRCQYLDELYLFDYDGIDLNNLFRILTRSSPTNLFKFKFSFSQIDLDSLELFFENWKGRHPMILQFVRQTEDIEVLIEKYKSEGCKVFYINKFIFYHRLLKQQNPFMFGHTKKSQF
;
A
#
# COMPACT_ATOMS: atom_id res chain seq x y z
N MET A 1 0.82 -11.35 14.13
CA MET A 1 -0.41 -10.74 14.68
C MET A 1 -0.90 -9.66 13.73
N TYR A 2 -2.20 -9.64 13.46
CA TYR A 2 -2.84 -8.69 12.54
C TYR A 2 -3.55 -7.57 13.31
N LEU A 3 -3.35 -6.32 12.89
CA LEU A 3 -4.05 -5.15 13.44
C LEU A 3 -4.72 -4.36 12.32
N LYS A 4 -6.00 -4.02 12.51
CA LYS A 4 -6.78 -3.18 11.60
C LYS A 4 -7.30 -1.97 12.34
N LEU A 5 -6.99 -0.77 11.85
CA LEU A 5 -7.35 0.48 12.53
C LEU A 5 -7.87 1.53 11.54
N VAL A 6 -8.85 2.28 12.03
CA VAL A 6 -9.23 3.58 11.47
C VAL A 6 -8.19 4.59 11.94
N LEU A 7 -7.58 5.33 11.03
CA LEU A 7 -6.68 6.42 11.38
C LEU A 7 -7.41 7.77 11.33
N ARG A 8 -7.10 8.59 12.34
CA ARG A 8 -7.36 10.03 12.41
C ARG A 8 -6.05 10.69 12.79
N ASN A 9 -5.85 11.97 12.43
CA ASN A 9 -4.62 12.68 12.81
C ASN A 9 -4.40 12.69 14.33
N SER A 10 -5.48 12.78 15.12
CA SER A 10 -5.43 12.69 16.58
C SER A 10 -4.99 11.33 17.11
N SER A 11 -5.06 10.27 16.30
CA SER A 11 -4.80 8.88 16.71
C SER A 11 -3.41 8.37 16.29
N ILE A 12 -2.59 9.24 15.69
CA ILE A 12 -1.25 8.89 15.19
C ILE A 12 -0.29 8.58 16.35
N SER A 13 -0.39 9.33 17.45
CA SER A 13 0.46 9.10 18.64
C SER A 13 0.16 7.76 19.30
N GLU A 14 -1.11 7.40 19.41
CA GLU A 14 -1.54 6.10 19.95
C GLU A 14 -1.11 4.94 19.03
N LEU A 15 -1.12 5.15 17.71
CA LEU A 15 -0.55 4.18 16.78
C LEU A 15 0.95 3.98 17.03
N GLU A 16 1.71 5.04 17.25
CA GLU A 16 3.14 4.93 17.56
C GLU A 16 3.38 4.11 18.84
N GLU A 17 2.65 4.38 19.91
CA GLU A 17 2.77 3.61 21.16
C GLU A 17 2.41 2.13 20.97
N LEU A 18 1.39 1.84 20.17
CA LEU A 18 0.99 0.46 19.84
C LEU A 18 2.11 -0.26 19.08
N LEU A 19 2.71 0.38 18.08
CA LEU A 19 3.80 -0.22 17.31
C LEU A 19 5.01 -0.58 18.20
N ILE A 20 5.35 0.31 19.15
CA ILE A 20 6.43 0.08 20.11
C ILE A 20 6.10 -1.08 21.07
N ARG A 21 4.84 -1.23 21.49
CA ARG A 21 4.45 -2.29 22.44
C ARG A 21 4.20 -3.64 21.77
N CYS A 22 3.71 -3.65 20.53
CA CYS A 22 3.22 -4.84 19.84
C CYS A 22 4.31 -5.52 19.01
N GLN A 23 5.35 -6.07 19.64
CA GLN A 23 6.52 -6.65 18.94
C GLN A 23 6.24 -7.90 18.08
N TYR A 24 5.08 -8.55 18.24
CA TYR A 24 4.62 -9.68 17.41
C TYR A 24 3.69 -9.28 16.26
N LEU A 25 3.47 -7.98 16.06
CA LEU A 25 2.69 -7.47 14.95
C LEU A 25 3.42 -7.80 13.63
N ASP A 26 2.72 -8.46 12.71
CA ASP A 26 3.26 -8.84 11.39
C ASP A 26 2.50 -8.22 10.22
N GLU A 27 1.25 -7.80 10.45
CA GLU A 27 0.39 -7.16 9.47
C GLU A 27 -0.39 -5.99 10.05
N LEU A 28 -0.36 -4.87 9.34
CA LEU A 28 -1.07 -3.64 9.69
C LEU A 28 -1.97 -3.18 8.54
N TYR A 29 -3.27 -3.08 8.80
CA TYR A 29 -4.25 -2.52 7.87
C TYR A 29 -4.80 -1.19 8.38
N LEU A 30 -4.46 -0.11 7.68
CA LEU A 30 -4.88 1.24 7.97
C LEU A 30 -5.87 1.76 6.91
N PHE A 31 -6.84 2.54 7.35
CA PHE A 31 -7.77 3.25 6.49
C PHE A 31 -8.10 4.61 7.10
N ASP A 32 -8.26 5.64 6.27
CA ASP A 32 -8.51 7.01 6.70
C ASP A 32 -9.96 7.42 6.43
N TYR A 33 -10.40 8.47 7.14
CA TYR A 33 -11.63 9.19 6.82
C TYR A 33 -11.35 10.66 6.50
N ASP A 34 -10.39 11.26 7.20
CA ASP A 34 -10.06 12.68 7.13
C ASP A 34 -8.56 12.81 6.86
N GLY A 35 -8.19 13.39 5.71
CA GLY A 35 -6.83 13.49 5.18
C GLY A 35 -5.74 13.42 6.24
N ILE A 36 -5.03 12.30 6.25
CA ILE A 36 -3.95 12.02 7.20
C ILE A 36 -2.67 12.67 6.71
N ASP A 37 -1.87 13.19 7.63
CA ASP A 37 -0.48 13.54 7.34
C ASP A 37 0.32 12.25 7.07
N LEU A 38 0.38 11.85 5.81
CA LEU A 38 1.06 10.64 5.35
C LEU A 38 2.57 10.70 5.58
N ASN A 39 3.18 11.88 5.48
CA ASN A 39 4.59 12.08 5.77
C ASN A 39 4.90 11.74 7.23
N ASN A 40 4.10 12.26 8.16
CA ASN A 40 4.25 11.94 9.58
C ASN A 40 3.95 10.45 9.86
N LEU A 41 2.88 9.91 9.29
CA LEU A 41 2.51 8.50 9.44
C LEU A 41 3.66 7.58 9.00
N PHE A 42 4.20 7.76 7.79
CA PHE A 42 5.24 6.88 7.27
C PHE A 42 6.56 6.99 8.03
N ARG A 43 6.90 8.18 8.56
CA ARG A 43 8.04 8.35 9.47
C ARG A 43 7.86 7.58 10.79
N ILE A 44 6.65 7.55 11.33
CA ILE A 44 6.34 6.76 12.52
C ILE A 44 6.41 5.26 12.20
N LEU A 45 5.87 4.83 11.06
CA LEU A 45 5.95 3.43 10.65
C LEU A 45 7.41 2.98 10.51
N THR A 46 8.29 3.76 9.89
CA THR A 46 9.71 3.37 9.73
C THR A 46 10.43 3.30 11.07
N ARG A 47 10.23 4.30 11.93
CA ARG A 47 10.91 4.42 13.23
C ARG A 47 10.43 3.40 14.27
N SER A 48 9.12 3.20 14.34
CA SER A 48 8.48 2.60 15.52
C SER A 48 7.88 1.22 15.26
N SER A 49 7.77 0.81 13.99
CA SER A 49 7.31 -0.55 13.66
C SER A 49 8.25 -1.61 14.21
N PRO A 50 7.72 -2.71 14.76
CA PRO A 50 8.53 -3.83 15.22
C PRO A 50 9.18 -4.55 14.02
N THR A 51 10.28 -5.27 14.27
CA THR A 51 11.01 -6.01 13.21
C THR A 51 10.13 -7.03 12.47
N ASN A 52 9.14 -7.60 13.17
CA ASN A 52 8.22 -8.58 12.59
C ASN A 52 7.14 -7.96 11.71
N LEU A 53 6.94 -6.63 11.72
CA LEU A 53 5.93 -5.99 10.89
C LEU A 53 6.48 -5.81 9.49
N PHE A 54 5.97 -6.59 8.53
CA PHE A 54 6.39 -6.52 7.15
C PHE A 54 5.23 -6.45 6.16
N LYS A 55 3.97 -6.62 6.59
CA LYS A 55 2.80 -6.50 5.72
C LYS A 55 2.01 -5.24 6.04
N PHE A 56 1.79 -4.42 5.03
CA PHE A 56 1.02 -3.19 5.11
C PHE A 56 -0.12 -3.21 4.12
N LYS A 57 -1.28 -2.78 4.59
CA LYS A 57 -2.42 -2.48 3.74
C LYS A 57 -2.90 -1.08 4.04
N PHE A 58 -3.09 -0.29 2.99
CA PHE A 58 -3.53 1.09 3.07
C PHE A 58 -4.78 1.25 2.23
N SER A 59 -5.88 1.64 2.88
CA SER A 59 -7.11 2.06 2.21
C SER A 59 -7.30 3.55 2.43
N PHE A 60 -6.38 4.32 1.85
CA PHE A 60 -6.42 5.78 1.92
C PHE A 60 -7.12 6.36 0.71
N SER A 61 -7.78 7.50 0.93
CA SER A 61 -8.48 8.24 -0.13
C SER A 61 -7.52 8.80 -1.17
N GLN A 62 -6.36 9.29 -0.73
CA GLN A 62 -5.26 9.80 -1.53
C GLN A 62 -3.93 9.32 -0.93
N ILE A 63 -2.92 9.17 -1.79
CA ILE A 63 -1.57 8.81 -1.38
C ILE A 63 -0.64 9.82 -2.05
N ASP A 64 0.11 10.52 -1.23
CA ASP A 64 1.18 11.39 -1.69
C ASP A 64 2.39 10.54 -2.09
N LEU A 65 2.88 10.72 -3.33
CA LEU A 65 3.95 9.92 -3.90
C LEU A 65 5.30 10.21 -3.22
N ASP A 66 5.55 11.47 -2.88
CA ASP A 66 6.79 11.88 -2.19
C ASP A 66 6.87 11.26 -0.79
N SER A 67 5.75 11.28 -0.06
CA SER A 67 5.61 10.58 1.22
C SER A 67 5.88 9.08 1.09
N LEU A 68 5.36 8.45 0.03
CA LEU A 68 5.53 7.02 -0.22
C LEU A 68 6.96 6.66 -0.64
N GLU A 69 7.61 7.51 -1.44
CA GLU A 69 9.01 7.36 -1.82
C GLU A 69 9.92 7.43 -0.58
N LEU A 70 9.68 8.41 0.28
CA LEU A 70 10.38 8.57 1.55
C LEU A 70 10.14 7.38 2.49
N PHE A 71 8.95 6.77 2.45
CA PHE A 71 8.68 5.53 3.18
C PHE A 71 9.57 4.38 2.71
N PHE A 72 9.70 4.19 1.39
CA PHE A 72 10.52 3.12 0.82
C PHE A 72 12.01 3.30 1.09
N GLU A 73 12.53 4.52 0.97
CA GLU A 73 13.91 4.85 1.32
C GLU A 73 14.21 4.50 2.79
N ASN A 74 13.34 4.95 3.70
CA ASN A 74 13.52 4.71 5.13
C ASN A 74 13.27 3.26 5.56
N TRP A 75 12.67 2.44 4.69
CA TRP A 75 12.46 1.00 4.96
C TRP A 75 13.64 0.13 4.49
N LYS A 76 14.63 0.69 3.77
CA LYS A 76 15.82 -0.03 3.34
C LYS A 76 16.56 -0.63 4.55
N GLY A 77 17.12 -1.83 4.37
CA GLY A 77 17.80 -2.59 5.44
C GLY A 77 16.88 -3.37 6.40
N ARG A 78 15.55 -3.26 6.25
CA ARG A 78 14.58 -4.08 6.99
C ARG A 78 14.13 -5.31 6.20
N HIS A 79 13.25 -6.12 6.80
CA HIS A 79 12.61 -7.22 6.09
C HIS A 79 11.83 -6.74 4.86
N PRO A 80 11.79 -7.55 3.78
CA PRO A 80 10.97 -7.28 2.60
C PRO A 80 9.55 -6.89 2.96
N MET A 81 9.07 -5.78 2.40
CA MET A 81 7.73 -5.28 2.66
C MET A 81 6.73 -5.92 1.70
N ILE A 82 5.58 -6.37 2.21
CA ILE A 82 4.39 -6.64 1.40
C ILE A 82 3.46 -5.43 1.52
N LEU A 83 3.19 -4.77 0.40
CA LEU A 83 2.38 -3.57 0.36
C LEU A 83 1.10 -3.81 -0.44
N GLN A 84 -0.03 -3.34 0.09
CA GLN A 84 -1.33 -3.43 -0.56
C GLN A 84 -2.04 -2.09 -0.48
N PHE A 85 -2.41 -1.54 -1.64
CA PHE A 85 -3.27 -0.36 -1.71
C PHE A 85 -4.66 -0.78 -2.16
N VAL A 86 -5.70 -0.28 -1.48
CA VAL A 86 -7.09 -0.52 -1.90
C VAL A 86 -7.46 0.35 -3.09
N ARG A 87 -6.96 1.58 -3.14
CA ARG A 87 -7.09 2.49 -4.29
C ARG A 87 -5.72 2.61 -4.95
N GLN A 88 -5.69 2.49 -6.27
CA GLN A 88 -4.47 2.45 -7.04
C GLN A 88 -4.48 3.53 -8.11
N THR A 89 -3.35 4.19 -8.28
CA THR A 89 -3.05 5.07 -9.42
C THR A 89 -1.88 4.49 -10.21
N GLU A 90 -1.79 4.84 -11.49
CA GLU A 90 -0.68 4.45 -12.37
C GLU A 90 0.67 4.91 -11.79
N ASP A 91 0.71 6.09 -11.19
CA ASP A 91 1.93 6.64 -10.58
C ASP A 91 2.48 5.79 -9.42
N ILE A 92 1.59 5.20 -8.60
CA ILE A 92 1.99 4.28 -7.53
C ILE A 92 2.58 3.00 -8.12
N GLU A 93 2.04 2.50 -9.23
CA GLU A 93 2.60 1.32 -9.91
C GLU A 93 4.00 1.61 -10.44
N VAL A 94 4.18 2.75 -11.11
CA VAL A 94 5.49 3.19 -11.64
C VAL A 94 6.51 3.31 -10.50
N LEU A 95 6.13 3.92 -9.37
CA LEU A 95 7.00 4.06 -8.21
C LEU A 95 7.38 2.69 -7.61
N ILE A 96 6.43 1.77 -7.49
CA ILE A 96 6.71 0.41 -6.97
C ILE A 96 7.67 -0.35 -7.88
N GLU A 97 7.49 -0.28 -9.20
CA GLU A 97 8.39 -0.96 -10.15
C GLU A 97 9.80 -0.36 -10.13
N LYS A 98 9.94 0.97 -10.01
CA LYS A 98 11.23 1.63 -9.77
C LYS A 98 11.94 1.00 -8.56
N TYR A 99 11.29 0.95 -7.41
CA TYR A 99 11.89 0.44 -6.18
C TYR A 99 12.18 -1.06 -6.18
N LYS A 100 11.37 -1.86 -6.88
CA LYS A 100 11.69 -3.28 -7.13
C LYS A 100 12.98 -3.42 -7.95
N SER A 101 13.18 -2.58 -8.96
CA SER A 101 14.37 -2.61 -9.82
C SER A 101 15.65 -2.21 -9.08
N GLU A 102 15.54 -1.32 -8.10
CA GLU A 102 16.64 -0.88 -7.23
C GLU A 102 17.01 -1.90 -6.13
N GLY A 103 16.36 -3.07 -6.11
CA GLY A 103 16.66 -4.14 -5.16
C GLY A 103 15.90 -4.02 -3.83
N CYS A 104 14.98 -3.07 -3.70
CA CYS A 104 14.05 -3.04 -2.58
C CYS A 104 13.04 -4.18 -2.75
N LYS A 105 13.00 -5.10 -1.79
CA LYS A 105 12.11 -6.28 -1.83
C LYS A 105 10.69 -5.87 -1.41
N VAL A 106 10.03 -5.09 -2.26
CA VAL A 106 8.62 -4.70 -2.12
C VAL A 106 7.77 -5.66 -2.92
N PHE A 107 7.01 -6.50 -2.22
CA PHE A 107 5.99 -7.34 -2.83
C PHE A 107 4.67 -6.58 -2.85
N TYR A 108 4.18 -6.29 -4.04
CA TYR A 108 2.92 -5.59 -4.22
C TYR A 108 1.83 -6.56 -4.67
N ILE A 109 0.71 -6.60 -3.96
CA ILE A 109 -0.44 -7.44 -4.32
C ILE A 109 -1.53 -6.55 -4.92
N ASN A 110 -1.73 -6.68 -6.24
CA ASN A 110 -2.77 -5.97 -6.96
C ASN A 110 -4.12 -6.72 -6.86
N LYS A 111 -5.09 -6.15 -6.13
CA LYS A 111 -6.46 -6.70 -6.10
C LYS A 111 -7.28 -6.30 -7.32
N PHE A 112 -7.05 -5.14 -7.92
CA PHE A 112 -7.84 -4.63 -9.03
C PHE A 112 -7.62 -5.41 -10.33
N ILE A 113 -6.37 -5.82 -10.64
CA ILE A 113 -6.06 -6.74 -11.75
C ILE A 113 -6.74 -8.09 -11.52
N PHE A 114 -6.79 -8.60 -10.29
CA PHE A 114 -7.47 -9.88 -10.02
C PHE A 114 -8.97 -9.76 -10.32
N TYR A 115 -9.64 -8.69 -9.86
CA TYR A 115 -11.05 -8.47 -10.18
C TYR A 115 -11.29 -8.21 -11.66
N HIS A 116 -10.51 -7.37 -12.34
CA HIS A 116 -10.67 -7.16 -13.79
C HIS A 116 -10.35 -8.41 -14.60
N ARG A 117 -9.36 -9.21 -14.20
CA ARG A 117 -9.01 -10.47 -14.87
C ARG A 117 -10.10 -11.52 -14.64
N LEU A 118 -10.66 -11.61 -13.43
CA LEU A 118 -11.82 -12.44 -13.15
C LEU A 118 -13.06 -11.98 -13.92
N LEU A 119 -13.33 -10.67 -14.00
CA LEU A 119 -14.44 -10.12 -14.76
C LEU A 119 -14.26 -10.35 -16.28
N LYS A 120 -13.04 -10.21 -16.81
CA LYS A 120 -12.73 -10.57 -18.21
C LYS A 120 -12.84 -12.08 -18.48
N GLN A 121 -12.53 -12.93 -17.50
CA GLN A 121 -12.68 -14.39 -17.60
C GLN A 121 -14.13 -14.85 -17.45
N GLN A 122 -14.93 -14.17 -16.62
CA GLN A 122 -16.36 -14.46 -16.43
C GLN A 122 -17.26 -13.82 -17.49
N ASN A 123 -16.83 -12.71 -18.12
CA ASN A 123 -17.56 -12.03 -19.20
C ASN A 123 -16.62 -11.64 -20.38
N PRO A 124 -16.20 -12.61 -21.22
CA PRO A 124 -15.34 -12.35 -22.37
C PRO A 124 -15.97 -11.43 -23.43
N PHE A 125 -17.31 -11.38 -23.48
CA PHE A 125 -18.08 -10.71 -24.55
C PHE A 125 -18.29 -9.20 -24.36
N MET A 126 -18.11 -8.66 -23.14
CA MET A 126 -18.35 -7.22 -22.88
C MET A 126 -17.18 -6.29 -23.27
N PHE A 127 -15.99 -6.85 -23.53
CA PHE A 127 -14.79 -6.07 -23.88
C PHE A 127 -14.30 -6.31 -25.32
N GLY A 128 -15.12 -6.93 -26.15
CA GLY A 128 -14.76 -7.30 -27.51
C GLY A 128 -15.61 -6.63 -28.57
N HIS A 129 -15.51 -5.30 -28.77
CA HIS A 129 -15.85 -4.67 -30.05
C HIS A 129 -15.10 -3.35 -30.26
N THR A 130 -13.94 -3.44 -30.92
CA THR A 130 -13.59 -2.53 -32.00
C THR A 130 -12.77 -3.29 -33.02
N LYS A 131 -13.47 -3.95 -33.95
CA LYS A 131 -12.94 -4.18 -35.28
C LYS A 131 -14.03 -3.94 -36.32
N LYS A 132 -13.57 -3.27 -37.39
CA LYS A 132 -14.12 -3.08 -38.76
C LYS A 132 -14.87 -1.75 -38.93
N SER A 133 -14.68 -0.96 -39.99
CA SER A 133 -14.10 -1.21 -41.33
C SER A 133 -13.70 0.14 -41.99
N GLN A 134 -12.58 0.19 -42.73
CA GLN A 134 -12.52 0.49 -44.17
C GLN A 134 -13.65 1.40 -44.70
N PHE A 135 -13.27 2.63 -45.07
CA PHE A 135 -13.32 3.13 -46.45
C PHE A 135 -11.99 3.80 -46.77
#